data_AF-A0A0Q9N4D4-F1
#
_entry.id   AF-A0A0Q9N4D4-F1
#
_cell.length_a   1.000
_cell.length_b   1.000
_cell.length_c   1.000
_cell.angle_alpha   90.00
_cell.angle_beta   90.00
_cell.angle_gamma   90.00
#
_symmetry.space_group_name_H-M   'P 1'
#
loop_
_entity.id
_entity.type
_entity.pdbx_description
1 polymer ?
#
loop_
_entity_poly.entity_id
_entity_poly.type
_entity_poly.pdbx_seq_one_letter_code
_entity_poly.pdbx_strand_id
1 'polypeptide(L)' 'MDNESTLQHDTTLEHALDVAKANHKEAVRLLERARAAHAAGDVSQDRVRQLEGLLAIAEEDLRRVTREQ' A
#
# COMPACT_ATOMS: atom_id res chain seq x y z
N MET A 1 22.22 -28.10 9.54
CA MET A 1 21.95 -27.50 8.21
C MET A 1 21.02 -26.36 8.52
N ASP A 2 21.56 -25.17 8.77
CA ASP A 2 20.85 -24.08 9.45
C ASP A 2 21.00 -22.74 8.71
N ASN A 3 21.23 -22.80 7.39
CA ASN A 3 21.41 -21.61 6.53
C ASN A 3 20.27 -21.40 5.52
N GLU A 4 19.33 -22.34 5.38
CA GLU A 4 18.21 -22.18 4.44
C GLU A 4 17.08 -21.33 5.02
N SER A 5 16.89 -21.34 6.35
CA SER A 5 15.79 -20.62 6.98
C SER A 5 15.97 -19.11 6.95
N THR A 6 17.15 -18.58 7.25
CA THR A 6 17.43 -17.13 7.25
C THR A 6 17.34 -16.50 5.86
N LEU A 7 17.94 -17.13 4.84
CA LEU A 7 17.86 -16.67 3.43
C LEU A 7 16.42 -16.62 2.88
N GLN A 8 15.57 -17.55 3.31
CA GLN A 8 14.17 -17.60 2.86
C GLN A 8 13.31 -16.51 3.52
N HIS A 9 13.63 -16.11 4.75
CA HIS A 9 12.93 -14.99 5.43
C HIS A 9 13.36 -13.64 4.86
N ASP A 10 14.66 -13.45 4.57
CA ASP A 10 15.19 -12.21 4.00
C ASP A 10 14.58 -11.92 2.61
N THR A 11 14.51 -12.94 1.73
CA THR A 11 13.86 -12.83 0.41
C THR A 11 12.35 -12.60 0.49
N THR A 12 11.69 -13.07 1.54
CA THR A 12 10.25 -12.87 1.75
C THR A 12 9.95 -11.46 2.28
N LEU A 13 10.79 -10.93 3.17
CA LEU A 13 10.68 -9.58 3.71
C LEU A 13 10.97 -8.50 2.65
N GLU A 14 12.03 -8.69 1.85
CA GLU A 14 12.33 -7.79 0.72
C GLU A 14 11.16 -7.76 -0.28
N HIS A 15 10.61 -8.92 -0.63
CA HIS A 15 9.43 -9.00 -1.51
C HIS A 15 8.20 -8.33 -0.89
N ALA A 16 7.95 -8.53 0.41
CA ALA A 16 6.85 -7.88 1.12
C ALA A 16 6.99 -6.36 1.12
N LEU A 17 8.22 -5.84 1.24
CA LEU A 17 8.49 -4.40 1.22
C LEU A 17 8.19 -3.79 -0.14
N ASP A 18 8.59 -4.47 -1.22
CA ASP A 18 8.32 -4.01 -2.58
C ASP A 18 6.83 -4.04 -2.90
N VAL A 19 6.11 -5.07 -2.46
CA VAL A 19 4.65 -5.15 -2.57
C VAL A 19 3.99 -4.03 -1.78
N ALA A 20 4.40 -3.78 -0.54
CA ALA A 20 3.84 -2.71 0.28
C ALA A 20 4.06 -1.32 -0.34
N LYS A 21 5.25 -1.06 -0.90
CA LYS A 21 5.55 0.18 -1.65
C LYS A 21 4.67 0.32 -2.89
N ALA A 22 4.50 -0.76 -3.66
CA ALA A 22 3.65 -0.75 -4.85
C ALA A 22 2.18 -0.48 -4.50
N ASN A 23 1.67 -1.11 -3.45
CA ASN A 23 0.31 -0.93 -2.95
C ASN A 23 0.06 0.50 -2.47
N HIS A 24 0.98 1.07 -1.69
CA HIS A 24 0.89 2.46 -1.25
C HIS A 24 0.85 3.42 -2.43
N LYS A 25 1.75 3.24 -3.41
CA LYS A 25 1.80 4.07 -4.62
C LYS A 25 0.50 4.01 -5.44
N GLU A 26 -0.09 2.82 -5.56
CA GLU A 26 -1.34 2.67 -6.29
C GLU A 26 -2.53 3.26 -5.53
N ALA A 27 -2.57 3.12 -4.20
CA ALA A 27 -3.59 3.76 -3.37
C ALA A 27 -3.56 5.30 -3.50
N VAL A 28 -2.37 5.90 -3.52
CA VAL A 28 -2.21 7.35 -3.77
C VAL A 28 -2.78 7.73 -5.15
N ARG A 29 -2.40 7.01 -6.21
CA ARG A 29 -2.90 7.28 -7.57
C ARG A 29 -4.41 7.16 -7.69
N LEU A 30 -5.00 6.13 -7.07
CA LEU A 30 -6.44 5.93 -7.07
C LEU A 30 -7.14 7.09 -6.35
N LEU A 31 -6.61 7.54 -5.22
CA LEU A 31 -7.17 8.65 -4.46
C LEU A 31 -7.08 9.97 -5.23
N GLU A 32 -5.95 10.27 -5.86
CA GLU A 32 -5.79 11.47 -6.69
C GLU A 32 -6.79 11.48 -7.86
N ARG A 33 -6.92 10.35 -8.57
CA ARG A 33 -7.90 10.19 -9.65
C ARG A 33 -9.33 10.35 -9.14
N ALA A 34 -9.66 9.78 -7.99
CA ALA A 34 -10.99 9.90 -7.41
C ALA A 34 -11.30 11.33 -6.95
N ARG A 35 -10.32 12.07 -6.44
CA ARG A 35 -10.49 13.50 -6.11
C ARG A 35 -10.75 14.34 -7.35
N ALA A 36 -10.02 14.09 -8.45
CA ALA A 36 -10.26 14.75 -9.73
C ALA A 36 -11.65 14.41 -10.30
N ALA A 37 -12.02 13.12 -10.31
CA ALA A 37 -13.33 12.66 -10.76
C ALA A 37 -14.47 13.20 -9.87
N HIS A 38 -14.24 13.36 -8.57
CA HIS A 38 -15.23 13.94 -7.66
C HIS A 38 -15.46 15.43 -7.96
N ALA A 39 -14.38 16.17 -8.25
CA ALA A 39 -14.48 17.57 -8.67
C ALA A 39 -15.22 17.74 -10.01
N ALA A 40 -15.14 16.74 -10.89
CA ALA A 40 -15.93 16.68 -12.13
C ALA A 40 -17.39 16.20 -11.93
N GLY A 41 -17.73 15.69 -10.74
CA GLY A 41 -19.04 15.12 -10.43
C GLY A 41 -19.24 13.66 -10.85
N ASP A 42 -18.18 13.00 -11.35
CA ASP A 42 -18.23 11.63 -11.87
C ASP A 42 -18.28 10.56 -10.75
N VAL A 43 -17.80 10.89 -9.55
CA VAL A 43 -17.84 9.99 -8.39
C VAL A 43 -18.32 10.71 -7.12
N SER A 44 -18.94 9.96 -6.22
CA SER A 44 -19.41 10.49 -4.94
C SER A 44 -18.26 10.75 -3.96
N GLN A 45 -18.51 11.62 -2.98
CA GLN A 45 -17.57 11.86 -1.89
C GLN A 45 -17.30 10.59 -1.06
N ASP A 46 -18.28 9.68 -0.95
CA ASP A 46 -18.09 8.40 -0.28
C ASP A 46 -17.04 7.53 -0.96
N ARG A 47 -16.95 7.58 -2.30
CA ARG A 47 -15.90 6.87 -3.04
C ARG A 47 -14.52 7.41 -2.72
N VAL A 48 -14.39 8.73 -2.58
CA VAL A 48 -13.13 9.37 -2.15
C VAL A 48 -12.75 8.90 -0.74
N ARG A 49 -13.70 8.92 0.21
CA ARG A 49 -13.48 8.46 1.60
C ARG A 49 -13.05 7.00 1.67
N GLN A 50 -13.64 6.12 0.86
CA GLN A 50 -13.21 4.71 0.79
C GLN A 50 -11.74 4.57 0.37
N LEU A 51 -11.30 5.39 -0.60
CA LEU A 51 -9.91 5.36 -1.07
C LEU A 51 -8.94 6.01 -0.08
N GLU A 52 -9.40 6.99 0.70
CA GLU A 52 -8.64 7.51 1.85
C GLU A 52 -8.42 6.42 2.90
N GLY A 53 -9.45 5.61 3.20
CA GLY A 53 -9.32 4.45 4.07
C GLY A 53 -8.36 3.39 3.53
N LEU A 54 -8.41 3.10 2.23
CA LEU A 54 -7.48 2.18 1.58
C LEU A 54 -6.02 2.67 1.69
N LEU A 55 -5.79 3.97 1.47
CA LEU A 55 -4.46 4.57 1.61
C LEU A 55 -3.93 4.43 3.04
N ALA A 56 -4.77 4.69 4.05
CA ALA A 56 -4.38 4.55 5.45
C ALA A 56 -3.93 3.12 5.79
N ILE A 57 -4.63 2.11 5.26
CA ILE A 57 -4.25 0.69 5.43
C ILE A 57 -2.91 0.41 4.75
N ALA A 58 -2.73 0.86 3.50
CA ALA A 58 -1.48 0.64 2.76
C ALA A 58 -0.27 1.34 3.42
N GLU A 59 -0.49 2.51 4.01
CA GLU A 59 0.55 3.20 4.79
C GLU A 59 0.89 2.46 6.08
N GLU A 60 -0.10 1.88 6.76
CA GLU A 60 0.15 1.07 7.95
C GLU A 60 0.94 -0.19 7.61
N ASP A 61 0.56 -0.88 6.53
CA ASP A 61 1.26 -2.07 6.04
C ASP A 61 2.71 -1.75 5.69
N LEU A 62 2.95 -0.68 4.93
CA LEU A 62 4.31 -0.23 4.60
C LEU A 62 5.12 0.11 5.86
N ARG A 63 4.52 0.77 6.86
CA ARG A 63 5.19 1.05 8.14
C ARG A 63 5.56 -0.21 8.91
N ARG A 64 4.69 -1.24 8.90
CA ARG A 64 4.95 -2.52 9.57
C ARG A 64 6.12 -3.24 8.92
N VAL A 65 6.05 -3.43 7.61
CA VAL A 65 7.11 -4.13 6.86
C VAL A 65 8.44 -3.38 6.93
N THR A 66 8.43 -2.05 6.92
CA THR A 66 9.68 -1.26 7.06
C THR A 66 10.29 -1.36 8.45
N ARG A 67 9.50 -1.61 9.51
CA ARG A 67 10.00 -1.80 10.88
C ARG A 67 10.50 -3.21 11.16
N GLU A 68 10.10 -4.18 10.34
CA GLU A 68 10.47 -5.60 10.44
C GLU A 68 11.71 -5.96 9.61
N GLN A 69 12.23 -5.02 8.81
CA GLN A 69 13.52 -5.08 8.11
C GLN A 69 14.68 -4.67 9.03
#